data_AF-A0A5E4JUT8-F1
#
_entry.id   AF-A0A5E4JUT8-F1
#
_cell.length_a   1.000
_cell.length_b   1.000
_cell.length_c   1.000
_cell.angle_alpha   90.00
_cell.angle_beta   90.00
_cell.angle_gamma   90.00
#
_symmetry.space_group_name_H-M   'P 1'
#
loop_
_entity.id
_entity.type
_entity.pdbx_description
1 polymer ?
#
loop_
_entity_poly.entity_id
_entity_poly.type
_entity_poly.pdbx_seq_one_letter_code
_entity_poly.pdbx_strand_id
1 'polypeptide(L)'
;MDERILQKVVSNVAENVNEIRQRESKLSNFRRILPALIEKGFENTNLSMFDEETRVALLNAFGDEYVRKGRLPEAMKVFILAGNRAKLTNLGEDYEKVGLFTNAIECYRLADNTDKLLKVGNKCLEEGKTGDAIRAFRSINDVERLVRVGEDCLRKEKYDYAIEVFSAVNSKQKLAEVGDKALRERQIGYAAKAYELAGDAQRLSALGDTCLREGLFATAYKSYTLAGNMMMAQFVKENFGSQFAL
;
A
#
# COMPACT_ATOMS: atom_id res chain seq x y z
N MET A 1 -15.38 34.12 34.96
CA MET A 1 -14.49 33.91 33.79
C MET A 1 -15.18 33.05 32.72
N ASP A 2 -16.33 32.45 33.05
CA ASP A 2 -17.08 31.49 32.21
C ASP A 2 -17.98 32.11 31.13
N GLU A 3 -18.48 33.34 31.33
CA GLU A 3 -19.43 33.98 30.40
C GLU A 3 -18.80 34.31 29.03
N ARG A 4 -17.53 34.71 29.03
CA ARG A 4 -16.75 34.98 27.80
C ARG A 4 -16.41 33.71 27.02
N ILE A 5 -16.27 32.57 27.72
CA ILE A 5 -16.02 31.28 27.09
C ILE A 5 -17.32 30.77 26.47
N LEU A 6 -18.45 30.87 27.19
CA LEU A 6 -19.77 30.53 26.66
C LEU A 6 -20.11 31.37 25.41
N GLN A 7 -19.89 32.69 25.45
CA GLN A 7 -20.13 33.56 24.29
C GLN A 7 -19.28 33.18 23.07
N LYS A 8 -18.00 32.85 23.27
CA LYS A 8 -17.12 32.39 22.18
C LYS A 8 -17.53 31.05 21.60
N VAL A 9 -17.98 30.12 22.44
CA VAL A 9 -18.48 28.81 21.98
C VAL A 9 -19.78 28.99 21.20
N VAL A 10 -20.70 29.82 21.70
CA VAL A 10 -21.98 30.10 21.04
C VAL A 10 -21.78 30.85 19.71
N SER A 11 -20.85 31.81 19.64
CA SER A 11 -20.55 32.52 18.38
C SER A 11 -19.92 31.58 17.33
N ASN A 12 -18.96 30.74 17.73
CA ASN A 12 -18.34 29.76 16.83
C ASN A 12 -19.36 28.72 16.33
N VAL A 13 -20.30 28.30 17.19
CA VAL A 13 -21.38 27.39 16.79
C VAL A 13 -22.36 28.08 15.84
N ALA A 14 -22.71 29.34 16.09
CA ALA A 14 -23.62 30.11 15.22
C ALA A 14 -23.02 30.39 13.83
N GLU A 15 -21.72 30.69 13.76
CA GLU A 15 -20.99 30.86 12.50
C GLU A 15 -20.94 29.54 11.70
N ASN A 16 -20.58 28.42 12.35
CA ASN A 16 -20.60 27.10 11.71
C ASN A 16 -22.00 26.71 11.21
N VAL A 17 -23.05 27.00 11.97
CA VAL A 17 -24.44 26.70 11.57
C VAL A 17 -24.88 27.54 10.37
N ASN A 18 -24.45 28.80 10.30
CA ASN A 18 -24.74 29.67 9.16
C ASN A 18 -23.98 29.24 7.89
N GLU A 19 -22.71 28.82 8.01
CA GLU A 19 -21.96 28.25 6.87
C GLU A 19 -22.62 26.96 6.34
N ILE A 20 -23.06 26.07 7.23
CA ILE A 20 -23.80 24.86 6.85
C ILE A 20 -25.11 25.21 6.12
N ARG A 21 -25.88 26.17 6.64
CA ARG A 21 -27.13 26.65 6.00
C ARG A 21 -26.90 27.27 4.63
N GLN A 22 -25.85 28.09 4.47
CA GLN A 22 -25.52 28.69 3.18
C GLN A 22 -25.10 27.64 2.16
N ARG A 23 -24.34 26.62 2.55
CA ARG A 23 -23.99 25.48 1.69
C ARG A 23 -25.22 24.67 1.28
N GLU A 24 -26.13 24.38 2.21
CA GLU A 24 -27.38 23.68 1.91
C GLU A 24 -28.30 24.47 0.97
N SER A 25 -28.37 25.79 1.14
CA SER A 25 -29.13 26.69 0.27
C SER A 25 -28.58 26.68 -1.17
N LYS A 26 -27.26 26.82 -1.35
CA LYS A 26 -26.64 26.74 -2.70
C LYS A 26 -26.90 25.38 -3.36
N LEU A 27 -26.76 24.28 -2.62
CA LEU A 27 -27.05 22.92 -3.11
C LEU A 27 -28.53 22.69 -3.44
N SER A 28 -29.46 23.32 -2.73
CA SER A 28 -30.91 23.17 -2.99
C SER A 28 -31.30 23.62 -4.40
N ASN A 29 -30.61 24.62 -4.96
CA ASN A 29 -30.82 25.10 -6.33
C ASN A 29 -30.38 24.05 -7.36
N PHE A 30 -29.40 23.21 -7.00
CA PHE A 30 -28.85 22.19 -7.89
C PHE A 30 -29.50 20.80 -7.72
N ARG A 31 -30.27 20.56 -6.64
CA ARG A 31 -30.96 19.28 -6.41
C ARG A 31 -31.84 18.84 -7.60
N ARG A 32 -32.41 19.78 -8.35
CA ARG A 32 -33.25 19.48 -9.52
C ARG A 32 -32.45 19.01 -10.74
N ILE A 33 -31.22 19.49 -10.90
CA ILE A 33 -30.37 19.15 -12.05
C ILE A 33 -29.39 18.03 -11.76
N LEU A 34 -29.09 17.77 -10.49
CA LEU A 34 -28.13 16.75 -10.05
C LEU A 34 -28.41 15.36 -10.65
N PRO A 35 -29.66 14.85 -10.71
CA PRO A 35 -29.93 13.55 -11.33
C PRO A 35 -29.52 13.50 -12.81
N ALA A 36 -29.85 14.54 -13.59
CA ALA A 36 -29.50 14.64 -15.01
C ALA A 36 -27.98 14.73 -15.21
N LEU A 37 -27.29 15.45 -14.32
CA LEU A 37 -25.83 15.54 -14.35
C LEU A 37 -25.18 14.19 -13.98
N ILE A 38 -25.75 13.43 -13.04
CA ILE A 38 -25.27 12.11 -12.64
C ILE A 38 -25.43 11.09 -13.77
N GLU A 39 -26.55 11.12 -14.49
CA GLU A 39 -26.78 10.27 -15.67
C GLU A 39 -25.75 10.56 -16.77
N LYS A 40 -25.44 11.84 -17.00
CA LYS A 40 -24.39 12.24 -17.94
C LYS A 40 -22.99 11.80 -17.49
N GLY A 41 -22.78 11.72 -16.17
CA GLY A 41 -21.51 11.39 -15.54
C GLY A 41 -20.63 12.62 -15.31
N PHE A 42 -19.89 12.62 -14.21
CA PHE A 42 -19.06 13.77 -13.83
C PHE A 42 -17.95 14.05 -14.87
N GLU A 43 -17.37 13.01 -15.49
CA GLU A 43 -16.32 13.14 -16.52
C GLU A 43 -16.82 13.89 -17.78
N ASN A 44 -18.14 13.87 -18.04
CA ASN A 44 -18.77 14.56 -19.18
C ASN A 44 -19.44 15.89 -18.78
N THR A 45 -19.21 16.34 -17.55
CA THR A 45 -19.82 17.55 -17.00
C THR A 45 -18.76 18.64 -16.82
N ASN A 46 -18.90 19.73 -17.57
CA ASN A 46 -18.02 20.88 -17.40
C ASN A 46 -18.45 21.70 -16.17
N LEU A 47 -17.64 21.67 -15.11
CA LEU A 47 -17.85 22.42 -13.87
C LEU A 47 -17.04 23.72 -13.78
N SER A 48 -16.30 24.10 -14.83
CA SER A 48 -15.40 25.28 -14.82
C SER A 48 -16.13 26.62 -14.66
N MET A 49 -17.45 26.66 -14.90
CA MET A 49 -18.25 27.88 -14.75
C MET A 49 -18.68 28.15 -13.30
N PHE A 50 -18.44 27.22 -12.38
CA PHE A 50 -18.77 27.37 -10.97
C PHE A 50 -17.56 27.85 -10.18
N ASP A 51 -17.83 28.63 -9.12
CA ASP A 51 -16.82 28.94 -8.12
C ASP A 51 -16.35 27.68 -7.40
N GLU A 52 -15.18 27.75 -6.75
CA GLU A 52 -14.55 26.62 -6.12
C GLU A 52 -15.42 25.95 -5.04
N GLU A 53 -16.13 26.75 -4.24
CA GLU A 53 -16.98 26.24 -3.17
C GLU A 53 -18.15 25.44 -3.75
N THR A 54 -18.83 26.00 -4.76
CA THR A 54 -19.94 25.34 -5.45
C THR A 54 -19.46 24.08 -6.19
N ARG A 55 -18.28 24.13 -6.82
CA ARG A 55 -17.68 22.98 -7.50
C ARG A 55 -17.41 21.83 -6.54
N VAL A 56 -16.79 22.11 -5.39
CA VAL A 56 -16.54 21.11 -4.34
C VAL A 56 -17.84 20.54 -3.79
N ALA A 57 -18.85 21.39 -3.56
CA ALA A 57 -20.17 20.95 -3.10
C ALA A 57 -20.86 19.99 -4.09
N LEU A 58 -20.82 20.31 -5.39
CA LEU A 58 -21.35 19.46 -6.46
C LEU A 58 -20.59 18.13 -6.54
N LEU A 59 -19.26 18.15 -6.51
CA LEU A 59 -18.45 16.93 -6.50
C LEU A 59 -18.81 16.05 -5.30
N ASN A 60 -18.92 16.60 -4.09
CA ASN A 60 -19.35 15.82 -2.93
C ASN A 60 -20.75 15.20 -3.12
N ALA A 61 -21.68 15.92 -3.74
CA ALA A 61 -23.00 15.39 -4.04
C ALA A 61 -22.98 14.26 -5.10
N PHE A 62 -22.15 14.38 -6.14
CA PHE A 62 -21.90 13.29 -7.10
C PHE A 62 -21.34 12.06 -6.39
N GLY A 63 -20.33 12.25 -5.53
CA GLY A 63 -19.71 11.16 -4.79
C GLY A 63 -20.72 10.44 -3.89
N ASP A 64 -21.54 11.16 -3.14
CA ASP A 64 -22.58 10.60 -2.28
C ASP A 64 -23.62 9.79 -3.07
N GLU A 65 -24.02 10.27 -4.25
CA GLU A 65 -24.94 9.55 -5.12
C GLU A 65 -24.30 8.31 -5.75
N TYR A 66 -23.01 8.36 -6.11
CA TYR A 66 -22.30 7.17 -6.57
C TYR A 66 -22.18 6.11 -5.47
N VAL A 67 -21.94 6.50 -4.22
CA VAL A 67 -21.96 5.57 -3.07
C VAL A 67 -23.34 4.92 -2.93
N ARG A 68 -24.43 5.71 -2.97
CA ARG A 68 -25.81 5.16 -2.90
C ARG A 68 -26.13 4.17 -4.00
N LYS A 69 -25.58 4.39 -5.21
CA LYS A 69 -25.74 3.48 -6.36
C LYS A 69 -24.74 2.31 -6.36
N GLY A 70 -23.88 2.19 -5.36
CA GLY A 70 -22.85 1.14 -5.27
C GLY A 70 -21.66 1.34 -6.23
N ARG A 71 -21.54 2.50 -6.87
CA ARG A 71 -20.46 2.86 -7.81
C ARG A 71 -19.26 3.44 -7.05
N LEU A 72 -18.67 2.61 -6.20
CA LEU A 72 -17.61 3.02 -5.28
C LEU A 72 -16.33 3.55 -5.98
N PRO A 73 -15.84 2.97 -7.10
CA PRO A 73 -14.68 3.51 -7.81
C PRO A 73 -14.88 4.94 -8.33
N GLU A 74 -16.07 5.24 -8.85
CA GLU A 74 -16.42 6.58 -9.31
C GLU A 74 -16.59 7.56 -8.15
N ALA A 75 -17.19 7.11 -7.04
CA ALA A 75 -17.25 7.91 -5.82
C ALA A 75 -15.84 8.30 -5.34
N MET A 76 -14.90 7.35 -5.33
CA MET A 76 -13.52 7.61 -4.94
C MET A 76 -12.87 8.69 -5.80
N LYS A 77 -12.96 8.59 -7.14
CA LYS A 77 -12.42 9.61 -8.06
C LYS A 77 -12.97 11.00 -7.75
N VAL A 78 -14.29 11.10 -7.55
CA VAL A 78 -14.95 12.37 -7.30
C VAL A 78 -14.55 12.96 -5.94
N PHE A 79 -14.42 12.15 -4.89
CA PHE A 79 -13.97 12.64 -3.60
C PHE A 79 -12.49 13.06 -3.58
N ILE A 80 -11.63 12.43 -4.39
CA ILE A 80 -10.26 12.89 -4.63
C ILE A 80 -10.28 14.29 -5.25
N LEU A 81 -11.10 14.49 -6.30
CA LEU A 81 -11.23 15.80 -6.96
C LEU A 81 -11.82 16.87 -6.04
N ALA A 82 -12.71 16.48 -5.13
CA ALA A 82 -13.29 17.37 -4.12
C ALA A 82 -12.32 17.67 -2.96
N GLY A 83 -11.19 16.95 -2.85
CA GLY A 83 -10.29 17.02 -1.70
C GLY A 83 -10.94 16.55 -0.38
N ASN A 84 -12.02 15.78 -0.44
CA ASN A 84 -12.81 15.44 0.76
C ASN A 84 -12.27 14.18 1.45
N ARG A 85 -11.26 14.38 2.30
CA ARG A 85 -10.62 13.31 3.09
C ARG A 85 -11.58 12.57 4.03
N ALA A 86 -12.59 13.25 4.57
CA ALA A 86 -13.57 12.63 5.45
C ALA A 86 -14.44 11.62 4.68
N LYS A 87 -14.91 11.99 3.49
CA LYS A 87 -15.68 11.08 2.62
C LYS A 87 -14.83 9.93 2.09
N LEU A 88 -13.57 10.17 1.74
CA LEU A 88 -12.62 9.10 1.40
C LEU A 88 -12.42 8.12 2.56
N THR A 89 -12.30 8.63 3.79
CA THR A 89 -12.22 7.76 4.98
C THR A 89 -13.47 6.89 5.11
N ASN A 90 -14.67 7.47 5.01
CA ASN A 90 -15.92 6.72 5.09
C ASN A 90 -16.03 5.66 3.99
N LEU A 91 -15.61 5.99 2.77
CA LEU A 91 -15.56 5.04 1.65
C LEU A 91 -14.59 3.88 1.95
N GLY A 92 -13.46 4.17 2.57
CA GLY A 92 -12.52 3.16 3.07
C GLY A 92 -13.15 2.22 4.09
N GLU A 93 -13.97 2.74 5.00
CA GLU A 93 -14.72 1.91 5.97
C GLU A 93 -15.72 1.00 5.27
N ASP A 94 -16.40 1.49 4.23
CA ASP A 94 -17.35 0.68 3.47
C ASP A 94 -16.63 -0.45 2.70
N TYR A 95 -15.47 -0.18 2.11
CA TYR A 95 -14.61 -1.23 1.54
C TYR A 95 -14.14 -2.24 2.58
N GLU A 96 -13.81 -1.79 3.79
CA GLU A 96 -13.39 -2.65 4.89
C GLU A 96 -14.52 -3.60 5.32
N LYS A 97 -15.77 -3.12 5.40
CA LYS A 97 -16.95 -3.94 5.77
C LYS A 97 -17.21 -5.07 4.77
N VAL A 98 -16.93 -4.85 3.49
CA VAL A 98 -17.08 -5.87 2.43
C VAL A 98 -15.80 -6.70 2.21
N GLY A 99 -14.76 -6.50 3.02
CA GLY A 99 -13.52 -7.28 2.99
C GLY A 99 -12.55 -6.91 1.85
N LEU A 100 -12.79 -5.80 1.15
CA LEU A 100 -11.94 -5.29 0.06
C LEU A 100 -10.81 -4.40 0.60
N PHE A 101 -9.89 -4.99 1.34
CA PHE A 101 -8.85 -4.26 2.08
C PHE A 101 -7.88 -3.45 1.23
N THR A 102 -7.49 -3.94 0.04
CA THR A 102 -6.65 -3.16 -0.88
C THR A 102 -7.29 -1.80 -1.20
N ASN A 103 -8.59 -1.76 -1.45
CA ASN A 103 -9.31 -0.53 -1.78
C ASN A 103 -9.49 0.35 -0.54
N ALA A 104 -9.74 -0.26 0.63
CA ALA A 104 -9.81 0.46 1.89
C ALA A 104 -8.49 1.18 2.22
N ILE A 105 -7.36 0.48 2.08
CA ILE A 105 -6.01 1.03 2.29
C ILE A 105 -5.77 2.21 1.35
N GLU A 106 -6.13 2.08 0.08
CA GLU A 106 -5.96 3.16 -0.89
C GLU A 106 -6.80 4.39 -0.52
N CYS A 107 -8.06 4.20 -0.11
CA CYS A 107 -8.91 5.28 0.36
C CYS A 107 -8.33 5.98 1.61
N TYR A 108 -7.85 5.21 2.59
CA TYR A 108 -7.24 5.78 3.79
C TYR A 108 -5.91 6.49 3.49
N ARG A 109 -5.11 5.97 2.54
CA ARG A 109 -3.88 6.62 2.06
C ARG A 109 -4.18 7.95 1.39
N LEU A 110 -5.16 8.00 0.48
CA LEU A 110 -5.58 9.24 -0.18
C LEU A 110 -6.22 10.24 0.79
N ALA A 111 -6.79 9.77 1.89
CA ALA A 111 -7.32 10.59 2.97
C ALA A 111 -6.25 11.06 3.98
N ASP A 112 -4.99 10.63 3.84
CA ASP A 112 -3.92 10.80 4.84
C ASP A 112 -4.34 10.32 6.25
N ASN A 113 -5.18 9.28 6.32
CA ASN A 113 -5.70 8.75 7.57
C ASN A 113 -4.82 7.63 8.13
N THR A 114 -3.76 8.03 8.83
CA THR A 114 -2.76 7.12 9.42
C THR A 114 -3.35 6.18 10.46
N ASP A 115 -4.29 6.64 11.29
CA ASP A 115 -4.94 5.83 12.31
C ASP A 115 -5.75 4.67 11.71
N LYS A 116 -6.48 4.94 10.62
CA LYS A 116 -7.23 3.91 9.91
C LYS A 116 -6.32 2.96 9.15
N LEU A 117 -5.27 3.45 8.49
CA LEU A 117 -4.24 2.62 7.87
C LEU A 117 -3.61 1.66 8.88
N LEU A 118 -3.33 2.14 10.08
CA LEU A 118 -2.79 1.32 11.14
C LEU A 118 -3.77 0.21 11.57
N LYS A 119 -5.03 0.57 11.84
CA LYS A 119 -6.05 -0.39 12.26
C LYS A 119 -6.29 -1.47 11.20
N VAL A 120 -6.42 -1.07 9.93
CA VAL A 120 -6.65 -2.02 8.84
C VAL A 120 -5.41 -2.90 8.60
N GLY A 121 -4.20 -2.35 8.75
CA GLY A 121 -2.97 -3.13 8.65
C GLY A 121 -2.86 -4.23 9.69
N ASN A 122 -3.16 -3.92 10.96
CA ASN A 122 -3.19 -4.93 12.03
C ASN A 122 -4.26 -5.99 11.77
N LYS A 123 -5.47 -5.57 11.39
CA LYS A 123 -6.56 -6.50 11.04
C LYS A 123 -6.18 -7.43 9.89
N CYS A 124 -5.54 -6.91 8.83
CA CYS A 124 -5.05 -7.72 7.72
C CYS A 124 -4.00 -8.73 8.17
N LEU A 125 -3.13 -8.37 9.12
CA LEU A 125 -2.13 -9.28 9.68
C LEU A 125 -2.78 -10.42 10.47
N GLU A 126 -3.77 -10.11 11.30
CA GLU A 126 -4.57 -11.08 12.08
C GLU A 126 -5.33 -12.05 11.16
N GLU A 127 -5.91 -11.55 10.07
CA GLU A 127 -6.62 -12.36 9.07
C GLU A 127 -5.67 -13.09 8.08
N GLY A 128 -4.35 -12.94 8.24
CA GLY A 128 -3.37 -13.59 7.37
C GLY A 128 -3.23 -12.99 5.97
N LYS A 129 -3.84 -11.83 5.71
CA LYS A 129 -3.73 -11.02 4.48
C LYS A 129 -2.44 -10.20 4.48
N THR A 130 -1.31 -10.91 4.48
CA THR A 130 0.03 -10.35 4.63
C THR A 130 0.33 -9.23 3.61
N GLY A 131 -0.03 -9.40 2.34
CA GLY A 131 0.23 -8.40 1.30
C GLY A 131 -0.48 -7.06 1.56
N ASP A 132 -1.73 -7.10 2.02
CA ASP A 132 -2.48 -5.89 2.39
C ASP A 132 -1.89 -5.23 3.64
N ALA A 133 -1.49 -6.01 4.65
CA ALA A 133 -0.82 -5.47 5.84
C ALA A 133 0.48 -4.73 5.49
N ILE A 134 1.31 -5.29 4.61
CA ILE A 134 2.55 -4.64 4.13
C ILE A 134 2.24 -3.32 3.45
N ARG A 135 1.22 -3.27 2.57
CA ARG A 135 0.82 -2.03 1.89
C ARG A 135 0.36 -0.95 2.87
N ALA A 136 -0.42 -1.34 3.89
CA ALA A 136 -0.91 -0.44 4.91
C ALA A 136 0.26 0.18 5.72
N PHE A 137 1.16 -0.65 6.23
CA PHE A 137 2.29 -0.17 7.04
C PHE A 137 3.33 0.60 6.22
N ARG A 138 3.54 0.23 4.95
CA ARG A 138 4.39 0.99 4.01
C ARG A 138 3.82 2.37 3.75
N SER A 139 2.49 2.50 3.66
CA SER A 139 1.83 3.80 3.43
C SER A 139 2.03 4.80 4.57
N ILE A 140 2.29 4.32 5.80
CA ILE A 140 2.58 5.16 6.97
C ILE A 140 4.07 5.14 7.37
N ASN A 141 4.94 4.52 6.57
CA ASN A 141 6.37 4.34 6.84
C ASN A 141 6.67 3.74 8.24
N ASP A 142 5.82 2.82 8.70
CA ASP A 142 6.01 2.17 10.01
C ASP A 142 7.01 1.00 9.90
N VAL A 143 8.28 1.34 10.12
CA VAL A 143 9.40 0.39 10.03
C VAL A 143 9.27 -0.73 11.06
N GLU A 144 8.85 -0.43 12.29
CA GLU A 144 8.77 -1.42 13.36
C GLU A 144 7.71 -2.48 13.04
N ARG A 145 6.52 -2.05 12.61
CA ARG A 145 5.46 -2.98 12.21
C ARG A 145 5.81 -3.76 10.96
N LEU A 146 6.46 -3.14 9.98
CA LEU A 146 6.98 -3.85 8.81
C LEU A 146 7.94 -4.96 9.25
N VAL A 147 8.92 -4.68 10.12
CA VAL A 147 9.84 -5.71 10.62
C VAL A 147 9.09 -6.86 11.28
N ARG A 148 8.09 -6.58 12.13
CA ARG A 148 7.26 -7.63 12.76
C ARG A 148 6.51 -8.48 11.74
N VAL A 149 5.96 -7.87 10.68
CA VAL A 149 5.33 -8.61 9.57
C VAL A 149 6.36 -9.49 8.88
N GLY A 150 7.55 -8.98 8.57
CA GLY A 150 8.62 -9.74 7.94
C GLY A 150 9.06 -10.94 8.78
N GLU A 151 9.16 -10.77 10.10
CA GLU A 151 9.47 -11.86 11.03
C GLU A 151 8.36 -12.91 11.07
N ASP A 152 7.10 -12.49 11.06
CA ASP A 152 5.97 -13.42 10.99
C ASP A 152 5.97 -14.20 9.66
N CYS A 153 6.26 -13.53 8.54
CA CYS A 153 6.43 -14.17 7.24
C CYS A 153 7.56 -15.20 7.25
N LEU A 154 8.70 -14.84 7.84
CA LEU A 154 9.85 -15.73 7.93
C LEU A 154 9.54 -16.97 8.79
N ARG A 155 8.84 -16.81 9.92
CA ARG A 155 8.39 -17.93 10.76
C ARG A 155 7.46 -18.87 10.00
N LYS A 156 6.55 -18.32 9.20
CA LYS A 156 5.58 -19.06 8.37
C LYS A 156 6.13 -19.50 7.00
N GLU A 157 7.44 -19.39 6.78
CA GLU A 157 8.13 -19.79 5.53
C GLU A 157 7.61 -19.08 4.27
N LYS A 158 6.99 -17.91 4.44
CA LYS A 158 6.54 -17.04 3.35
C LYS A 158 7.68 -16.14 2.88
N TYR A 159 8.68 -16.74 2.24
CA TYR A 159 9.94 -16.09 1.88
C TYR A 159 9.78 -14.84 1.00
N ASP A 160 8.88 -14.87 0.01
CA ASP A 160 8.65 -13.71 -0.87
C ASP A 160 8.26 -12.46 -0.09
N TYR A 161 7.29 -12.57 0.81
CA TYR A 161 6.83 -11.44 1.63
C TYR A 161 7.91 -11.01 2.63
N ALA A 162 8.65 -11.95 3.23
CA ALA A 162 9.75 -11.60 4.13
C ALA A 162 10.86 -10.81 3.40
N ILE A 163 11.25 -11.25 2.20
CA ILE A 163 12.23 -10.56 1.36
C ILE A 163 11.71 -9.18 0.97
N GLU A 164 10.46 -9.07 0.51
CA GLU A 164 9.85 -7.79 0.13
C GLU A 164 9.89 -6.79 1.29
N VAL A 165 9.50 -7.23 2.48
CA VAL A 165 9.47 -6.41 3.69
C VAL A 165 10.86 -5.97 4.10
N PHE A 166 11.79 -6.91 4.27
CA PHE A 166 13.13 -6.58 4.75
C PHE A 166 13.95 -5.80 3.73
N SER A 167 13.69 -5.97 2.44
CA SER A 167 14.21 -5.10 1.38
C SER A 167 13.63 -3.69 1.48
N ALA A 168 12.33 -3.55 1.74
CA ALA A 168 11.69 -2.23 1.87
C ALA A 168 12.22 -1.45 3.08
N VAL A 169 12.56 -2.12 4.18
CA VAL A 169 13.19 -1.49 5.36
C VAL A 169 14.73 -1.47 5.30
N ASN A 170 15.33 -1.91 4.19
CA ASN A 170 16.78 -1.99 3.96
C ASN A 170 17.54 -2.73 5.08
N SER A 171 16.94 -3.78 5.66
CA SER A 171 17.53 -4.56 6.74
C SER A 171 18.37 -5.70 6.19
N LYS A 172 19.65 -5.41 5.92
CA LYS A 172 20.62 -6.39 5.39
C LYS A 172 20.78 -7.61 6.29
N GLN A 173 20.80 -7.40 7.60
CA GLN A 173 20.91 -8.50 8.57
C GLN A 173 19.70 -9.44 8.48
N LYS A 174 18.48 -8.90 8.44
CA LYS A 174 17.27 -9.72 8.33
C LYS A 174 17.17 -10.42 6.98
N LEU A 175 17.58 -9.78 5.90
CA LEU A 175 17.67 -10.43 4.57
C LEU A 175 18.66 -11.60 4.60
N ALA A 176 19.81 -11.46 5.25
CA ALA A 176 20.73 -12.56 5.44
C ALA A 176 20.11 -13.71 6.27
N GLU A 177 19.40 -13.40 7.36
CA GLU A 177 18.68 -14.41 8.16
C GLU A 177 17.63 -15.17 7.33
N VAL A 178 16.92 -14.47 6.45
CA VAL A 178 15.97 -15.07 5.51
C VAL A 178 16.69 -16.04 4.57
N GLY A 179 17.84 -15.62 4.01
CA GLY A 179 18.62 -16.48 3.15
C GLY A 179 19.17 -17.71 3.86
N ASP A 180 19.66 -17.56 5.09
CA ASP A 180 20.18 -18.66 5.91
C ASP A 180 19.07 -19.67 6.24
N LYS A 181 17.84 -19.21 6.48
CA LYS A 181 16.68 -20.10 6.68
C LYS A 181 16.25 -20.78 5.39
N ALA A 182 16.08 -20.03 4.30
CA ALA A 182 15.69 -20.56 3.00
C ALA A 182 16.69 -21.63 2.50
N LEU A 183 17.99 -21.41 2.71
CA LEU A 183 19.03 -22.37 2.33
C LEU A 183 18.93 -23.69 3.11
N ARG A 184 18.65 -23.64 4.41
CA ARG A 184 18.45 -24.84 5.24
C ARG A 184 17.27 -25.68 4.75
N GLU A 185 16.26 -25.04 4.18
CA GLU A 185 15.08 -25.69 3.58
C GLU A 185 15.26 -26.00 2.09
N ARG A 186 16.49 -25.89 1.56
CA ARG A 186 16.84 -26.12 0.15
C ARG A 186 16.10 -25.20 -0.84
N GLN A 187 15.60 -24.06 -0.38
CA GLN A 187 14.97 -23.03 -1.22
C GLN A 187 16.02 -22.08 -1.81
N ILE A 188 16.85 -22.62 -2.70
CA ILE A 188 18.03 -21.94 -3.25
C ILE A 188 17.70 -20.61 -3.92
N GLY A 189 16.58 -20.52 -4.65
CA GLY A 189 16.16 -19.30 -5.33
C GLY A 189 15.88 -18.14 -4.37
N TYR A 190 15.18 -18.40 -3.26
CA TYR A 190 14.93 -17.39 -2.23
C TYR A 190 16.20 -17.02 -1.47
N ALA A 191 17.08 -18.00 -1.18
CA ALA A 191 18.35 -17.75 -0.54
C ALA A 191 19.24 -16.81 -1.38
N ALA A 192 19.38 -17.10 -2.68
CA ALA A 192 20.15 -16.27 -3.61
C ALA A 192 19.61 -14.83 -3.65
N LYS A 193 18.29 -14.67 -3.83
CA LYS A 193 17.63 -13.35 -3.87
C LYS A 193 17.82 -12.58 -2.56
N ALA A 194 17.71 -13.26 -1.43
CA ALA A 194 17.87 -12.63 -0.12
C ALA A 194 19.32 -12.14 0.11
N TYR A 195 20.33 -12.97 -0.21
CA TYR A 195 21.73 -12.57 -0.09
C TYR A 195 22.14 -11.49 -1.09
N GLU A 196 21.61 -11.53 -2.31
CA GLU A 196 21.78 -10.47 -3.31
C GLU A 196 21.30 -9.12 -2.78
N LEU A 197 20.07 -9.08 -2.25
CA LEU A 197 19.50 -7.85 -1.67
C LEU A 197 20.22 -7.42 -0.38
N ALA A 198 20.77 -8.36 0.39
CA ALA A 198 21.62 -8.05 1.53
C ALA A 198 22.99 -7.47 1.12
N GLY A 199 23.42 -7.70 -0.12
CA GLY A 199 24.77 -7.40 -0.60
C GLY A 199 25.85 -8.29 0.05
N ASP A 200 25.49 -9.52 0.43
CA ASP A 200 26.38 -10.44 1.13
C ASP A 200 27.13 -11.35 0.14
N ALA A 201 28.26 -10.83 -0.38
CA ALA A 201 29.10 -11.54 -1.33
C ALA A 201 29.69 -12.86 -0.78
N GLN A 202 29.93 -12.93 0.54
CA GLN A 202 30.47 -14.12 1.17
C GLN A 202 29.43 -15.24 1.17
N ARG A 203 28.21 -14.96 1.63
CA ARG A 203 27.11 -15.93 1.61
C ARG A 203 26.68 -16.33 0.20
N LEU A 204 26.72 -15.41 -0.77
CA LEU A 204 26.49 -15.74 -2.18
C LEU A 204 27.57 -16.67 -2.76
N SER A 205 28.84 -16.47 -2.40
CA SER A 205 29.91 -17.38 -2.83
C SER A 205 29.74 -18.77 -2.21
N ALA A 206 29.43 -18.86 -0.91
CA ALA A 206 29.16 -20.13 -0.23
C ALA A 206 27.91 -20.84 -0.78
N LEU A 207 26.89 -20.08 -1.19
CA LEU A 207 25.74 -20.62 -1.92
C LEU A 207 26.17 -21.19 -3.27
N GLY A 208 27.06 -20.48 -3.99
CA GLY A 208 27.69 -20.96 -5.21
C GLY A 208 28.43 -22.29 -5.02
N ASP A 209 29.23 -22.42 -3.97
CA ASP A 209 29.96 -23.66 -3.63
C ASP A 209 29.01 -24.82 -3.36
N THR A 210 27.90 -24.53 -2.69
CA THR A 210 26.85 -25.53 -2.39
C THR A 210 26.14 -25.97 -3.66
N CYS A 211 25.71 -25.03 -4.50
CA CYS A 211 25.11 -25.32 -5.80
C CYS A 211 26.05 -26.12 -6.71
N LEU A 212 27.35 -25.80 -6.71
CA LEU A 212 28.35 -26.51 -7.51
C LEU A 212 28.49 -27.98 -7.07
N ARG A 213 28.51 -28.24 -5.76
CA ARG A 213 28.54 -29.61 -5.21
C ARG A 213 27.27 -30.40 -5.52
N GLU A 214 26.12 -29.73 -5.62
CA GLU A 214 24.83 -30.34 -5.95
C GLU A 214 24.58 -30.44 -7.48
N GLY A 215 25.52 -30.00 -8.31
CA GLY A 215 25.38 -30.03 -9.77
C GLY A 215 24.47 -28.95 -10.36
N LEU A 216 24.06 -27.95 -9.57
CA LEU A 216 23.23 -26.83 -9.99
C LEU A 216 24.07 -25.73 -10.63
N PHE A 217 24.72 -26.04 -11.75
CA PHE A 217 25.77 -25.20 -12.35
C PHE A 217 25.29 -23.80 -12.78
N ALA A 218 24.08 -23.69 -13.34
CA ALA A 218 23.51 -22.39 -13.72
C ALA A 218 23.31 -21.46 -12.50
N THR A 219 22.80 -22.02 -11.40
CA THR A 219 22.58 -21.28 -10.16
C THR A 219 23.90 -20.96 -9.45
N ALA A 220 24.88 -21.87 -9.50
CA ALA A 220 26.22 -21.63 -8.98
C ALA A 220 26.90 -20.47 -9.72
N TYR A 221 26.87 -20.50 -11.06
CA TYR A 221 27.40 -19.43 -11.91
C TYR A 221 26.76 -18.07 -11.59
N LYS A 222 25.42 -18.03 -11.50
CA LYS A 222 24.70 -16.80 -11.14
C LYS A 222 25.10 -16.29 -9.76
N SER A 223 25.21 -17.17 -8.77
CA SER A 223 25.57 -16.81 -7.39
C SER A 223 26.98 -16.21 -7.30
N TYR A 224 27.97 -16.81 -7.98
CA TYR A 224 29.33 -16.25 -8.03
C TYR A 224 29.40 -14.92 -8.77
N THR A 225 28.63 -14.76 -9.85
CA THR A 225 28.55 -13.50 -10.59
C THR A 225 27.98 -12.39 -9.70
N LEU A 226 26.90 -12.67 -8.98
CA LEU A 226 26.29 -11.73 -8.02
C LEU A 226 27.23 -11.42 -6.84
N ALA A 227 28.05 -12.38 -6.41
CA ALA A 227 29.07 -12.19 -5.40
C ALA A 227 30.29 -11.38 -5.87
N GLY A 228 30.43 -11.13 -7.17
CA GLY A 228 31.65 -10.56 -7.76
C GLY A 228 32.84 -11.54 -7.78
N ASN A 229 32.63 -12.83 -7.54
CA ASN A 229 33.66 -13.86 -7.60
C ASN A 229 33.88 -14.32 -9.05
N MET A 230 34.52 -13.46 -9.84
CA MET A 230 34.70 -13.68 -11.29
C MET A 230 35.54 -14.92 -11.60
N MET A 231 36.49 -15.28 -10.74
CA MET A 231 37.31 -16.48 -10.92
C MET A 231 36.45 -17.74 -10.91
N MET A 232 35.61 -17.91 -9.89
CA MET A 232 34.71 -19.06 -9.78
C MET A 232 33.60 -19.02 -10.83
N ALA A 233 33.04 -17.83 -11.14
CA ALA A 233 32.06 -17.69 -12.21
C ALA A 233 32.64 -18.16 -13.56
N GLN A 234 33.86 -17.73 -13.90
CA GLN A 234 34.52 -18.13 -15.14
C GLN A 234 34.84 -19.63 -15.16
N PHE A 235 35.34 -20.17 -14.05
CA PHE A 235 35.57 -21.61 -13.89
C PHE A 235 34.29 -22.43 -14.17
N VAL A 236 33.16 -22.05 -13.57
CA VAL A 236 31.89 -22.76 -13.77
C VAL A 236 31.42 -22.65 -15.22
N LYS A 237 31.57 -21.47 -15.84
CA LYS A 237 31.18 -21.24 -17.24
C LYS A 237 32.02 -22.04 -18.23
N GLU A 238 33.33 -22.10 -18.04
CA GLU A 238 34.24 -22.81 -18.95
C GLU A 238 34.06 -24.32 -18.89
N ASN A 239 33.81 -24.87 -17.69
CA ASN A 239 33.73 -26.32 -17.48
C ASN A 239 32.31 -26.88 -17.62
N PHE A 240 31.29 -26.08 -17.28
CA PHE A 240 29.89 -26.54 -17.20
C PHE A 240 28.89 -25.67 -17.98
N GLY A 241 29.36 -24.67 -18.74
CA GLY A 241 28.49 -23.71 -19.45
C GLY A 241 27.55 -24.33 -20.47
N SER A 242 27.91 -25.48 -21.06
CA SER A 242 27.03 -26.25 -21.95
C SER A 242 25.81 -26.85 -21.25
N GLN A 243 25.85 -26.97 -19.92
CA GLN A 243 24.79 -27.55 -19.10
C GLN A 243 23.85 -26.49 -18.52
N PHE A 244 24.00 -25.21 -18.90
CA PHE A 244 23.12 -24.13 -18.44
C PHE A 244 21.75 -24.10 -19.13
N ALA A 245 21.61 -24.83 -20.24
CA ALA A 245 20.46 -24.77 -21.14
C ALA A 245 19.55 -26.03 -21.10
N LEU A 246 19.77 -26.92 -20.14
CA LEU A 246 18.90 -28.05 -19.79
C LEU A 246 18.10 -27.71 -18.54
#